data_AF-A0A8X8WPU7-F1
#
_entry.id   AF-A0A8X8WPU7-F1
#
_cell.length_a   1.000
_cell.length_b   1.000
_cell.length_c   1.000
_cell.angle_alpha   90.00
_cell.angle_beta   90.00
_cell.angle_gamma   90.00
#
_symmetry.space_group_name_H-M   'P 1'
#
loop_
_entity.id
_entity.type
_entity.pdbx_description
1 polymer ?
#
loop_
_entity_poly.entity_id
_entity_poly.type
_entity_poly.pdbx_seq_one_letter_code
_entity_poly.pdbx_strand_id
1 'polypeptide(L)'
;MAMKTNLFICPDHVNPAEFLADLISVDYSSAESVDTSQKRIDGLIESFSEQIPSTLYGISLTELDLKGTTILRKKAITKGKGGWWRQFRLLLRRAWMQASRDGPTNKVRSRMSIASAIIFGSVFWRMGRSQTSIQDRMGLLQVAAINTAMAALSKTVGVFPKERVIVDRERAKGSYLLGPYLLSKLLAEIPVGAAFPLLFGTVLYPMTRLHPTLSRAFQGLCINEFSGLQFDHQNSFDIQTGDQALDRLSFGGSRIRDTVVSQSRILLFWYYTTYLMLEKNKPKYQQLEPPPRDQLQTPPKPAEPLESETEEP
;
A
#
# COMPACT_ATOMS: atom_id res chain seq x y z
N MET A 1 -11.40 -21.21 38.48
CA MET A 1 -11.52 -19.96 39.27
C MET A 1 -12.84 -19.33 38.85
N ALA A 2 -13.92 -19.68 39.53
CA ALA A 2 -15.26 -19.25 39.14
C ALA A 2 -15.42 -17.75 39.39
N MET A 3 -15.67 -16.98 38.33
CA MET A 3 -16.00 -15.57 38.43
C MET A 3 -17.46 -15.48 38.87
N LYS A 4 -17.69 -14.99 40.09
CA LYS A 4 -19.02 -14.85 40.68
C LYS A 4 -19.40 -13.37 40.65
N THR A 5 -20.39 -13.00 39.85
CA THR A 5 -21.08 -11.72 40.02
C THR A 5 -22.22 -11.93 41.00
N ASN A 6 -22.51 -10.91 41.82
CA ASN A 6 -23.83 -10.62 42.42
C ASN A 6 -24.92 -11.70 42.36
N LEU A 7 -25.38 -11.87 41.11
CA LEU A 7 -26.60 -12.54 40.68
C LEU A 7 -26.36 -13.81 39.85
N PHE A 8 -25.17 -14.01 39.26
CA PHE A 8 -24.95 -15.08 38.27
C PHE A 8 -23.62 -15.82 38.48
N ILE A 9 -23.70 -17.15 38.42
CA ILE A 9 -22.56 -18.05 38.58
C ILE A 9 -22.14 -18.56 37.20
N CYS A 10 -20.88 -18.31 36.82
CA CYS A 10 -20.32 -18.85 35.60
C CYS A 10 -20.16 -20.38 35.74
N PRO A 11 -20.69 -21.20 34.81
CA PRO A 11 -20.44 -22.64 34.79
C PRO A 11 -18.96 -22.96 34.56
N ASP A 12 -18.48 -24.08 35.12
CA ASP A 12 -17.06 -24.46 35.09
C ASP A 12 -16.50 -24.79 33.70
N HIS A 13 -17.37 -25.07 32.73
CA HIS A 13 -16.99 -25.41 31.34
C HIS A 13 -17.14 -24.26 30.34
N VAL A 14 -17.48 -23.05 30.80
CA VAL A 14 -17.70 -21.88 29.93
C VAL A 14 -16.57 -20.87 30.11
N ASN A 15 -16.18 -20.23 29.01
CA ASN A 15 -15.22 -19.14 29.04
C ASN A 15 -15.84 -17.95 29.81
N PRO A 16 -15.24 -17.47 30.91
CA PRO A 16 -15.83 -16.41 31.73
C PRO A 16 -15.99 -15.08 30.97
N ALA A 17 -15.15 -14.80 29.97
CA ALA A 17 -15.28 -13.58 29.17
C ALA A 17 -16.50 -13.62 28.22
N GLU A 18 -16.78 -14.80 27.67
CA GLU A 18 -17.92 -15.04 26.79
C GLU A 18 -19.22 -15.05 27.61
N PHE A 19 -19.22 -15.73 28.75
CA PHE A 19 -20.32 -15.70 29.71
C PHE A 19 -20.67 -14.27 30.15
N LEU A 20 -19.67 -13.43 30.41
CA LEU A 20 -19.91 -12.04 30.80
C LEU A 20 -20.42 -11.19 29.62
N ALA A 21 -19.95 -11.44 28.39
CA ALA A 21 -20.47 -10.79 27.20
C ALA A 21 -21.95 -11.13 26.96
N ASP A 22 -22.34 -12.40 27.15
CA ASP A 22 -23.73 -12.87 27.02
C ASP A 22 -24.65 -12.31 28.11
N LEU A 23 -24.11 -12.04 29.31
CA LEU A 23 -24.85 -11.42 30.42
C LEU A 23 -25.15 -9.94 30.17
N ILE A 24 -24.26 -9.22 29.50
CA ILE A 24 -24.41 -7.77 29.23
C ILE A 24 -25.01 -7.46 27.86
N SER A 25 -25.19 -8.46 27.00
CA SER A 25 -25.82 -8.30 25.69
C SER A 25 -27.35 -8.37 25.78
N VAL A 26 -28.03 -7.63 24.89
CA VAL A 26 -29.49 -7.70 24.71
C VAL A 26 -29.80 -8.71 23.61
N ASP A 27 -30.71 -9.66 23.88
CA ASP A 27 -31.22 -10.58 22.87
C ASP A 27 -32.45 -9.99 22.17
N TYR A 28 -32.32 -9.72 20.87
CA TYR A 28 -33.35 -9.12 20.01
C TYR A 28 -34.22 -10.15 19.28
N SER A 29 -34.14 -11.44 19.62
CA SER A 29 -34.84 -12.51 18.91
C SER A 29 -36.38 -12.44 19.06
N SER A 30 -36.90 -11.90 20.17
CA SER A 30 -38.34 -11.68 20.40
C SER A 30 -38.59 -10.46 21.31
N ALA A 31 -39.81 -9.91 21.29
CA ALA A 31 -40.16 -8.80 22.18
C ALA A 31 -40.04 -9.17 23.68
N GLU A 32 -40.34 -10.43 24.01
CA GLU A 32 -40.21 -10.96 25.38
C GLU A 32 -38.74 -11.18 25.78
N SER A 33 -37.87 -11.59 24.85
CA SER A 33 -36.43 -11.76 25.12
C SER A 33 -35.73 -10.42 25.35
N VAL A 34 -36.20 -9.35 24.70
CA VAL A 34 -35.68 -7.99 24.89
C VAL A 34 -35.99 -7.47 26.30
N ASP A 35 -37.24 -7.57 26.75
CA ASP A 35 -37.67 -7.10 28.07
C ASP A 35 -36.96 -7.85 29.21
N THR A 36 -36.84 -9.17 29.09
CA THR A 36 -36.09 -9.99 30.06
C THR A 36 -34.59 -9.67 30.08
N SER A 37 -33.99 -9.44 28.90
CA SER A 37 -32.58 -9.04 28.80
C SER A 37 -32.32 -7.66 29.39
N GLN A 38 -33.22 -6.69 29.16
CA GLN A 38 -33.13 -5.35 29.74
C GLN A 38 -33.23 -5.40 31.27
N LYS A 39 -34.23 -6.10 31.82
CA LYS A 39 -34.37 -6.30 33.27
C LYS A 39 -33.14 -6.95 33.91
N ARG A 40 -32.54 -7.93 33.23
CA ARG A 40 -31.30 -8.57 33.68
C ARG A 40 -30.14 -7.58 33.73
N ILE A 41 -29.98 -6.76 32.68
CA ILE A 41 -28.92 -5.74 32.61
C ILE A 41 -29.14 -4.66 33.67
N ASP A 42 -30.38 -4.20 33.87
CA ASP A 42 -30.71 -3.20 34.88
C ASP A 42 -30.40 -3.69 36.30
N GLY A 43 -30.75 -4.95 36.62
CA GLY A 43 -30.39 -5.56 37.90
C GLY A 43 -28.87 -5.77 38.08
N LEU A 44 -28.14 -6.01 36.98
CA LEU A 44 -26.68 -6.03 36.97
C LEU A 44 -26.10 -4.63 37.23
N ILE A 45 -26.66 -3.58 36.63
CA ILE A 45 -26.24 -2.19 36.85
C ILE A 45 -26.51 -1.77 38.30
N GLU A 46 -27.69 -2.08 38.83
CA GLU A 46 -28.09 -1.77 40.20
C GLU A 46 -27.16 -2.45 41.21
N SER A 47 -27.00 -3.77 41.12
CA SER A 47 -26.10 -4.53 42.01
C SER A 47 -24.63 -4.07 41.89
N PHE A 48 -24.18 -3.69 40.69
CA PHE A 48 -22.83 -3.18 40.49
C PHE A 48 -22.67 -1.76 41.06
N SER A 49 -23.71 -0.93 40.99
CA SER A 49 -23.73 0.41 41.57
C SER A 49 -23.69 0.39 43.09
N GLU A 50 -24.29 -0.62 43.74
CA GLU A 50 -24.25 -0.81 45.18
C GLU A 50 -22.91 -1.39 45.67
N GLN A 51 -22.27 -2.25 44.86
CA GLN A 51 -21.03 -2.93 45.24
C GLN A 51 -19.75 -2.13 44.96
N ILE A 52 -19.77 -1.18 44.03
CA ILE A 52 -18.64 -0.29 43.81
C ILE A 52 -18.68 0.80 44.90
N PRO A 53 -17.76 0.81 45.88
CA PRO A 53 -17.59 2.01 46.68
C PRO A 53 -17.23 3.17 45.75
N SER A 54 -17.82 4.34 46.02
CA SER A 54 -17.63 5.61 45.30
C SER A 54 -16.15 6.01 45.06
N THR A 55 -15.18 5.31 45.66
CA THR A 55 -13.75 5.37 45.39
C THR A 55 -13.31 4.90 44.00
N LEU A 56 -14.05 4.02 43.32
CA LEU A 56 -13.65 3.50 41.98
C LEU A 56 -14.27 4.29 40.82
N TYR A 57 -15.52 4.75 40.99
CA TYR A 57 -16.14 5.74 40.07
C TYR A 57 -15.55 7.15 40.26
N GLY A 58 -14.99 7.39 41.47
CA GLY A 58 -14.32 8.61 41.90
C GLY A 58 -12.82 8.69 41.57
N ILE A 59 -12.29 7.93 40.61
CA ILE A 59 -11.20 8.49 39.78
C ILE A 59 -11.85 9.49 38.82
N SER A 60 -12.47 10.51 39.40
CA SER A 60 -12.82 11.74 38.73
C SER A 60 -11.51 12.27 38.16
N LEU A 61 -11.50 12.50 36.86
CA LEU A 61 -10.41 13.17 36.13
C LEU A 61 -10.03 14.53 36.76
N THR A 62 -10.78 15.00 37.76
CA THR A 62 -10.61 16.26 38.48
C THR A 62 -9.80 16.16 39.79
N GLU A 63 -9.74 15.01 40.50
CA GLU A 63 -8.99 14.92 41.79
C GLU A 63 -7.53 14.51 41.66
N LEU A 64 -7.08 14.14 40.46
CA LEU A 64 -5.65 13.99 40.15
C LEU A 64 -4.91 15.34 40.00
N ASP A 65 -5.61 16.48 40.11
CA ASP A 65 -5.05 17.81 39.82
C ASP A 65 -4.63 18.63 41.06
N LEU A 66 -5.00 18.22 42.29
CA LEU A 66 -4.85 19.12 43.45
C LEU A 66 -4.07 18.59 44.66
N LYS A 67 -3.78 17.29 44.80
CA LYS A 67 -2.97 16.78 45.92
C LYS A 67 -2.15 15.55 45.53
N GLY A 68 -1.04 15.73 44.80
CA GLY A 68 -0.17 14.60 44.50
C GLY A 68 0.85 14.82 43.39
N THR A 69 1.51 15.97 43.39
CA THR A 69 2.69 16.23 42.57
C THR A 69 3.82 15.29 42.98
N THR A 70 3.85 14.02 42.52
CA THR A 70 5.11 13.28 42.22
C THR A 70 5.02 11.84 41.67
N ILE A 71 3.94 11.05 41.78
CA ILE A 71 4.09 9.58 41.53
C ILE A 71 3.33 8.99 40.32
N LEU A 72 2.33 9.66 39.74
CA LEU A 72 1.66 9.15 38.52
C LEU A 72 1.60 10.22 37.44
N ARG A 73 2.77 10.70 37.02
CA ARG A 73 2.95 11.10 35.62
C ARG A 73 2.65 9.84 34.84
N LYS A 74 1.41 9.67 34.36
CA LYS A 74 1.15 8.94 33.12
C LYS A 74 2.18 9.52 32.16
N LYS A 75 3.31 8.83 32.00
CA LYS A 75 4.07 8.88 30.78
C LYS A 75 3.02 8.41 29.78
N ALA A 76 2.24 9.34 29.26
CA ALA A 76 1.86 9.28 27.87
C ALA A 76 3.20 8.98 27.22
N ILE A 77 3.40 7.71 26.86
CA ILE A 77 4.53 7.31 26.07
C ILE A 77 4.20 7.96 24.73
N THR A 78 4.40 9.27 24.64
CA THR A 78 4.70 9.92 23.40
C THR A 78 6.03 9.28 23.03
N LYS A 79 5.95 8.09 22.40
CA LYS A 79 7.07 7.50 21.70
C LYS A 79 7.55 8.63 20.81
N GLY A 80 8.63 9.30 21.21
CA GLY A 80 9.18 10.41 20.46
C GLY A 80 9.31 9.92 19.04
N LYS A 81 8.65 10.60 18.10
CA LYS A 81 8.74 10.24 16.69
C LYS A 81 10.24 10.20 16.38
N GLY A 82 10.76 8.99 16.13
CA GLY A 82 12.19 8.82 15.87
C GLY A 82 12.63 9.77 14.77
N GLY A 83 13.87 10.25 14.82
CA GLY A 83 14.37 11.20 13.82
C GLY A 83 14.09 10.75 12.38
N TRP A 84 13.80 11.70 11.51
CA TRP A 84 13.38 11.48 10.11
C TRP A 84 14.24 10.42 9.38
N TRP A 85 15.57 10.50 9.54
CA TRP A 85 16.52 9.55 8.96
C TRP A 85 16.46 8.13 9.53
N ARG A 86 16.14 8.00 10.82
CA ARG A 86 15.96 6.70 11.47
C ARG A 86 14.68 6.04 10.97
N GLN A 87 13.59 6.81 10.86
CA GLN A 87 12.34 6.33 10.26
C GLN A 87 12.55 5.92 8.81
N PHE A 88 13.20 6.76 8.00
CA PHE A 88 13.53 6.47 6.62
C PHE A 88 14.31 5.16 6.45
N ARG A 89 15.41 4.95 7.19
CA ARG A 89 16.21 3.71 7.10
C ARG A 89 15.43 2.46 7.49
N LEU A 90 14.59 2.54 8.51
CA LEU A 90 13.75 1.41 8.94
C LEU A 90 12.69 1.08 7.89
N LEU A 91 12.03 2.10 7.34
CA LEU A 91 11.04 1.95 6.29
C LEU A 91 11.68 1.42 4.99
N LEU A 92 12.89 1.88 4.66
CA LEU A 92 13.64 1.42 3.49
C LEU A 92 14.00 -0.06 3.63
N ARG A 93 14.53 -0.47 4.79
CA ARG A 93 14.83 -1.89 5.05
C ARG A 93 13.57 -2.74 4.98
N ARG A 94 12.45 -2.27 5.54
CA ARG A 94 11.15 -2.96 5.45
C ARG A 94 10.68 -3.08 4.01
N ALA A 95 10.67 -1.98 3.25
CA ALA A 95 10.24 -1.95 1.87
C ALA A 95 11.12 -2.84 0.97
N TRP A 96 12.43 -2.85 1.21
CA TRP A 96 13.36 -3.75 0.54
C TRP A 96 13.10 -5.22 0.86
N MET A 97 12.92 -5.55 2.14
CA MET A 97 12.58 -6.92 2.55
C MET A 97 11.24 -7.36 1.95
N GLN A 98 10.25 -6.48 1.90
CA GLN A 98 8.96 -6.78 1.28
C GLN A 98 9.11 -7.04 -0.22
N ALA A 99 9.82 -6.16 -0.93
CA ALA A 99 10.03 -6.31 -2.37
C ALA A 99 10.87 -7.55 -2.74
N SER A 100 11.84 -7.93 -1.90
CA SER A 100 12.69 -9.11 -2.13
C SER A 100 12.04 -10.42 -1.70
N ARG A 101 11.23 -10.43 -0.62
CA ARG A 101 10.58 -11.64 -0.08
C ARG A 101 9.28 -12.00 -0.78
N ASP A 102 8.80 -11.21 -1.73
CA ASP A 102 7.73 -11.57 -2.68
C ASP A 102 8.21 -12.65 -3.68
N GLY A 103 8.69 -13.78 -3.16
CA GLY A 103 9.30 -14.88 -3.90
C GLY A 103 8.42 -15.45 -5.00
N PRO A 104 7.12 -15.76 -4.75
CA PRO A 104 6.23 -16.29 -5.79
C PRO A 104 6.07 -15.33 -6.98
N THR A 105 5.80 -14.05 -6.71
CA THR A 105 5.62 -13.01 -7.73
C THR A 105 6.91 -12.77 -8.51
N ASN A 106 8.05 -12.65 -7.81
CA ASN A 106 9.35 -12.43 -8.43
C ASN A 106 9.78 -13.64 -9.28
N LYS A 107 9.46 -14.87 -8.85
CA LYS A 107 9.74 -16.10 -9.61
C LYS A 107 8.90 -16.23 -10.88
N VAL A 108 7.63 -15.84 -10.84
CA VAL A 108 6.78 -15.80 -12.05
C VAL A 108 7.33 -14.76 -13.02
N ARG A 109 7.68 -13.57 -12.54
CA ARG A 109 8.26 -12.51 -13.37
C ARG A 109 9.57 -12.92 -14.00
N SER A 110 10.50 -13.52 -13.25
CA SER A 110 11.78 -13.96 -13.81
C SER A 110 11.59 -14.99 -14.91
N ARG A 111 10.72 -15.99 -14.71
CA ARG A 111 10.40 -16.99 -15.75
C ARG A 111 9.78 -16.36 -16.98
N MET A 112 8.82 -15.46 -16.80
CA MET A 112 8.17 -14.76 -17.92
C MET A 112 9.16 -13.88 -18.68
N SER A 113 10.03 -13.15 -17.99
CA SER A 113 11.08 -12.34 -18.61
C SER A 113 12.08 -13.20 -19.41
N ILE A 114 12.50 -14.35 -18.88
CA ILE A 114 13.40 -15.27 -19.59
C ILE A 114 12.69 -15.87 -20.82
N ALA A 115 11.46 -16.35 -20.65
CA ALA A 115 10.69 -16.92 -21.76
C ALA A 115 10.47 -15.90 -22.89
N SER A 116 10.04 -14.69 -22.55
CA SER A 116 9.88 -13.60 -23.53
C SER A 116 11.21 -13.24 -24.20
N ALA A 117 12.33 -13.22 -23.45
CA ALA A 117 13.65 -12.93 -24.02
C ALA A 117 14.07 -13.99 -25.04
N ILE A 118 13.80 -15.27 -24.77
CA ILE A 118 14.10 -16.38 -25.69
C ILE A 118 13.20 -16.29 -26.94
N ILE A 119 11.90 -16.04 -26.77
CA ILE A 119 10.96 -15.91 -27.89
C ILE A 119 11.38 -14.75 -28.80
N PHE A 120 11.51 -13.53 -28.27
CA PHE A 120 11.91 -12.38 -29.10
C PHE A 120 13.34 -12.51 -29.62
N GLY A 121 14.26 -13.08 -28.83
CA GLY A 121 15.62 -13.34 -29.27
C GLY A 121 15.72 -14.35 -30.40
N SER A 122 14.81 -15.32 -30.46
CA SER A 122 14.72 -16.30 -31.56
C SER A 122 14.08 -15.70 -32.82
N VAL A 123 13.06 -14.85 -32.67
CA VAL A 123 12.41 -14.15 -33.79
C VAL A 123 13.38 -13.20 -34.48
N PHE A 124 14.17 -12.45 -33.71
CA PHE A 124 15.14 -11.47 -34.21
C PHE A 124 16.58 -12.00 -34.22
N TRP A 125 16.75 -13.29 -34.50
CA TRP A 125 18.05 -13.96 -34.41
C TRP A 125 19.08 -13.35 -35.37
N ARG A 126 20.19 -12.84 -34.80
CA ARG A 126 21.36 -12.30 -35.55
C ARG A 126 21.00 -11.39 -36.73
N MET A 127 20.26 -10.31 -36.44
CA MET A 127 19.94 -9.28 -37.43
C MET A 127 21.17 -8.74 -38.18
N GLY A 128 21.03 -8.54 -39.49
CA GLY A 128 22.07 -8.04 -40.38
C GLY A 128 22.33 -6.53 -40.26
N ARG A 129 22.82 -5.92 -41.35
CA ARG A 129 23.01 -4.46 -41.50
C ARG A 129 22.30 -3.87 -42.73
N SER A 130 21.36 -4.62 -43.30
CA SER A 130 20.51 -4.16 -44.39
C SER A 130 19.44 -3.17 -43.90
N GLN A 131 18.81 -2.46 -44.83
CA GLN A 131 17.68 -1.56 -44.54
C GLN A 131 16.52 -2.27 -43.81
N THR A 132 16.22 -3.52 -44.17
CA THR A 132 15.25 -4.36 -43.46
C THR A 132 15.65 -4.59 -41.99
N SER A 133 16.94 -4.73 -41.72
CA SER A 133 17.46 -4.90 -40.36
C SER A 133 17.30 -3.64 -39.50
N ILE A 134 17.21 -2.44 -40.08
CA ILE A 134 16.93 -1.22 -39.30
C ILE A 134 15.51 -1.28 -38.73
N GLN A 135 14.55 -1.67 -39.57
CA GLN A 135 13.16 -1.83 -39.16
C GLN A 135 13.02 -2.92 -38.07
N ASP A 136 13.72 -4.03 -38.23
CA ASP A 136 13.74 -5.11 -37.23
C ASP A 136 14.33 -4.64 -35.88
N ARG A 137 15.43 -3.87 -35.91
CA ARG A 137 16.05 -3.29 -34.70
C ARG A 137 15.11 -2.31 -34.00
N MET A 138 14.42 -1.46 -34.75
CA MET A 138 13.42 -0.53 -34.19
C MET A 138 12.24 -1.29 -33.57
N GLY A 139 11.72 -2.31 -34.25
CA GLY A 139 10.64 -3.16 -33.76
C GLY A 139 11.03 -3.88 -32.46
N LEU A 140 12.24 -4.42 -32.40
CA LEU A 140 12.77 -5.07 -31.21
C LEU A 140 12.87 -4.11 -30.01
N LEU A 141 13.42 -2.91 -30.23
CA LEU A 141 13.53 -1.89 -29.17
C LEU A 141 12.14 -1.46 -28.67
N GLN A 142 11.17 -1.29 -29.58
CA GLN A 142 9.79 -0.95 -29.22
C GLN A 142 9.13 -2.04 -28.37
N VAL A 143 9.27 -3.31 -28.77
CA VAL A 143 8.77 -4.46 -28.01
C VAL A 143 9.42 -4.54 -26.62
N ALA A 144 10.73 -4.29 -26.52
CA ALA A 144 11.43 -4.26 -25.24
C ALA A 144 10.90 -3.15 -24.30
N ALA A 145 10.60 -1.97 -24.85
CA ALA A 145 10.01 -0.86 -24.10
C ALA A 145 8.59 -1.19 -23.61
N ILE A 146 7.74 -1.73 -24.49
CA ILE A 146 6.36 -2.15 -24.14
C ILE A 146 6.38 -3.24 -23.08
N ASN A 147 7.23 -4.25 -23.22
CA ASN A 147 7.36 -5.33 -22.25
C ASN A 147 7.74 -4.80 -20.85
N THR A 148 8.66 -3.84 -20.80
CA THR A 148 9.06 -3.17 -19.55
C THR A 148 7.92 -2.36 -18.93
N ALA A 149 7.17 -1.61 -19.74
CA ALA A 149 6.03 -0.83 -19.29
C ALA A 149 4.88 -1.71 -18.77
N MET A 150 4.56 -2.80 -19.49
CA MET A 150 3.53 -3.77 -19.09
C MET A 150 3.91 -4.47 -17.79
N ALA A 151 5.17 -4.87 -17.61
CA ALA A 151 5.65 -5.47 -16.37
C ALA A 151 5.51 -4.52 -15.17
N ALA A 152 5.78 -3.22 -15.35
CA ALA A 152 5.57 -2.21 -14.33
C ALA A 152 4.07 -2.04 -14.00
N LEU A 153 3.21 -1.99 -15.02
CA LEU A 153 1.75 -1.87 -14.84
C LEU A 153 1.17 -3.07 -14.07
N SER A 154 1.53 -4.30 -14.47
CA SER A 154 1.06 -5.51 -13.79
C SER A 154 1.49 -5.56 -12.31
N LYS A 155 2.67 -5.04 -11.97
CA LYS A 155 3.11 -4.90 -10.57
C LYS A 155 2.20 -3.96 -9.80
N THR A 156 1.98 -2.77 -10.35
CA THR A 156 1.18 -1.74 -9.69
C THR A 156 -0.23 -2.25 -9.44
N VAL A 157 -0.91 -2.84 -10.44
CA VAL A 157 -2.28 -3.33 -10.29
C VAL A 157 -2.41 -4.42 -9.22
N GLY A 158 -1.46 -5.37 -9.16
CA GLY A 158 -1.57 -6.50 -8.23
C GLY A 158 -1.16 -6.20 -6.78
N VAL A 159 -0.21 -5.28 -6.58
CA VAL A 159 0.40 -5.03 -5.26
C VAL A 159 -0.16 -3.76 -4.61
N PHE A 160 -0.46 -2.73 -5.39
CA PHE A 160 -0.89 -1.43 -4.87
C PHE A 160 -2.14 -1.48 -3.98
N PRO A 161 -3.23 -2.20 -4.32
CA PRO A 161 -4.41 -2.24 -3.46
C PRO A 161 -4.13 -2.86 -2.08
N LYS A 162 -3.31 -3.91 -2.04
CA LYS A 162 -2.93 -4.60 -0.81
C LYS A 162 -2.09 -3.69 0.10
N GLU A 163 -1.15 -2.97 -0.50
CA GLU A 163 -0.30 -2.04 0.24
C GLU A 163 -1.06 -0.81 0.72
N ARG A 164 -1.97 -0.28 -0.10
CA ARG A 164 -2.79 0.90 0.24
C ARG A 164 -3.54 0.71 1.56
N VAL A 165 -4.20 -0.43 1.76
CA VAL A 165 -4.97 -0.71 2.99
C VAL A 165 -4.09 -0.69 4.24
N ILE A 166 -2.86 -1.20 4.14
CA ILE A 166 -1.90 -1.22 5.25
C ILE A 166 -1.44 0.21 5.55
N VAL A 167 -1.10 0.97 4.50
CA VAL A 167 -0.65 2.36 4.62
C VAL A 167 -1.73 3.24 5.24
N ASP A 168 -2.99 3.09 4.81
CA ASP A 168 -4.10 3.87 5.34
C ASP A 168 -4.28 3.62 6.85
N ARG A 169 -4.19 2.35 7.29
CA ARG A 169 -4.23 1.97 8.72
C ARG A 169 -3.04 2.51 9.51
N GLU A 170 -1.82 2.46 8.97
CA GLU A 170 -0.62 2.94 9.65
C GLU A 170 -0.58 4.48 9.73
N ARG A 171 -1.11 5.17 8.71
CA ARG A 171 -1.30 6.63 8.69
C ARG A 171 -2.35 7.08 9.71
N ALA A 172 -3.44 6.33 9.88
CA ALA A 172 -4.45 6.58 10.91
C ALA A 172 -3.84 6.62 12.31
N LYS A 173 -2.92 5.68 12.57
CA LYS A 173 -2.20 5.56 13.85
C LYS A 173 -1.08 6.59 14.02
N GLY A 174 -0.82 7.43 13.01
CA GLY A 174 0.27 8.41 13.03
C GLY A 174 1.66 7.79 13.20
N SER A 175 1.85 6.53 12.74
CA SER A 175 3.05 5.72 13.04
C SER A 175 4.33 6.23 12.37
N TYR A 176 4.24 6.92 11.24
CA TYR A 176 5.36 7.52 10.52
C TYR A 176 4.94 8.77 9.72
N LEU A 177 5.93 9.60 9.37
CA LEU A 177 5.73 10.71 8.44
C LEU A 177 5.62 10.22 7.00
N LEU A 178 4.80 10.92 6.20
CA LEU A 178 4.52 10.56 4.81
C LEU A 178 5.76 10.66 3.89
N GLY A 179 6.60 11.69 4.10
CA GLY A 179 7.81 11.92 3.31
C GLY A 179 8.82 10.76 3.36
N PRO A 180 9.33 10.36 4.54
CA PRO A 180 10.22 9.21 4.69
C PRO A 180 9.65 7.93 4.09
N TYR A 181 8.34 7.71 4.26
CA TYR A 181 7.67 6.53 3.73
C TYR A 181 7.73 6.49 2.19
N LEU A 182 7.22 7.52 1.53
CA LEU A 182 7.20 7.56 0.07
C LEU A 182 8.63 7.45 -0.51
N LEU A 183 9.62 8.09 0.14
CA LEU A 183 10.99 8.12 -0.38
C LEU A 183 11.65 6.76 -0.23
N SER A 184 11.43 6.12 0.91
CA SER A 184 11.94 4.78 1.20
C SER A 184 11.33 3.75 0.24
N LYS A 185 10.04 3.91 -0.09
CA LYS A 185 9.33 3.05 -1.03
C LYS A 185 9.86 3.21 -2.45
N LEU A 186 10.02 4.45 -2.91
CA LEU A 186 10.61 4.75 -4.22
C LEU A 186 12.00 4.12 -4.37
N LEU A 187 12.89 4.33 -3.40
CA LEU A 187 14.26 3.82 -3.43
C LEU A 187 14.34 2.29 -3.33
N ALA A 188 13.45 1.65 -2.57
CA ALA A 188 13.41 0.19 -2.51
C ALA A 188 12.90 -0.43 -3.82
N GLU A 189 12.00 0.27 -4.53
CA GLU A 189 11.38 -0.28 -5.74
C GLU A 189 12.21 -0.12 -7.01
N ILE A 190 13.06 0.91 -7.11
CA ILE A 190 13.89 1.15 -8.30
C ILE A 190 14.77 -0.07 -8.64
N PRO A 191 15.56 -0.66 -7.71
CA PRO A 191 16.46 -1.76 -8.06
C PRO A 191 15.69 -3.04 -8.41
N VAL A 192 14.61 -3.34 -7.69
CA VAL A 192 13.77 -4.52 -7.95
C VAL A 192 13.01 -4.38 -9.26
N GLY A 193 12.56 -3.16 -9.59
CA GLY A 193 11.93 -2.84 -10.87
C GLY A 193 12.92 -2.93 -12.04
N ALA A 194 14.18 -2.52 -11.84
CA ALA A 194 15.23 -2.60 -12.86
C ALA A 194 15.77 -4.02 -13.07
N ALA A 195 15.72 -4.90 -12.08
CA ALA A 195 16.28 -6.25 -12.16
C ALA A 195 15.65 -7.11 -13.27
N PHE A 196 14.32 -7.06 -13.48
CA PHE A 196 13.65 -7.89 -14.48
C PHE A 196 13.87 -7.43 -15.94
N PRO A 197 13.77 -6.12 -16.27
CA PRO A 197 14.17 -5.62 -17.58
C PRO A 197 15.65 -5.84 -17.89
N LEU A 198 16.52 -5.72 -16.88
CA LEU A 198 17.94 -6.04 -17.05
C LEU A 198 18.13 -7.53 -17.36
N LEU A 199 17.45 -8.43 -16.65
CA LEU A 199 17.48 -9.87 -16.94
C LEU A 199 17.02 -10.16 -18.39
N PHE A 200 15.90 -9.57 -18.80
CA PHE A 200 15.40 -9.65 -20.18
C PHE A 200 16.44 -9.17 -21.19
N GLY A 201 17.06 -8.01 -20.95
CA GLY A 201 18.12 -7.45 -21.80
C GLY A 201 19.36 -8.35 -21.85
N THR A 202 19.85 -8.84 -20.72
CA THR A 202 21.07 -9.68 -20.68
C THR A 202 20.97 -10.94 -21.55
N VAL A 203 19.76 -11.50 -21.71
CA VAL A 203 19.52 -12.66 -22.59
C VAL A 203 19.30 -12.20 -24.04
N LEU A 204 18.51 -11.14 -24.24
CA LEU A 204 18.11 -10.69 -25.58
C LEU A 204 19.28 -10.09 -26.38
N TYR A 205 20.12 -9.26 -25.75
CA TYR A 205 21.21 -8.53 -26.40
C TYR A 205 22.21 -9.43 -27.14
N PRO A 206 22.75 -10.52 -26.54
CA PRO A 206 23.68 -11.39 -27.26
C PRO A 206 23.00 -12.18 -28.41
N MET A 207 21.72 -12.54 -28.28
CA MET A 207 20.99 -13.28 -29.33
C MET A 207 20.77 -12.45 -30.60
N THR A 208 20.61 -11.13 -30.43
CA THR A 208 20.17 -10.20 -31.48
C THR A 208 21.31 -9.37 -32.09
N ARG A 209 22.56 -9.52 -31.59
CA ARG A 209 23.75 -8.73 -31.99
C ARG A 209 23.52 -7.20 -31.87
N LEU A 210 22.95 -6.76 -30.75
CA LEU A 210 22.95 -5.35 -30.37
C LEU A 210 24.27 -4.94 -29.72
N HIS A 211 24.60 -3.65 -29.76
CA HIS A 211 25.82 -3.11 -29.15
C HIS A 211 25.82 -3.34 -27.63
N PRO A 212 26.89 -3.89 -27.03
CA PRO A 212 26.92 -4.25 -25.62
C PRO A 212 27.14 -3.02 -24.72
N THR A 213 26.14 -2.14 -24.60
CA THR A 213 26.14 -1.07 -23.60
C THR A 213 24.84 -1.14 -22.80
N LEU A 214 24.92 -1.72 -21.59
CA LEU A 214 23.81 -2.36 -20.89
C LEU A 214 23.01 -1.47 -19.92
N SER A 215 23.08 -0.14 -19.99
CA SER A 215 22.39 0.66 -18.97
C SER A 215 22.12 2.09 -19.43
N ARG A 216 20.91 2.34 -19.93
CA ARG A 216 20.11 3.58 -19.76
C ARG A 216 18.78 3.44 -20.51
N ALA A 217 17.87 4.37 -20.28
CA ALA A 217 16.51 4.41 -20.82
C ALA A 217 16.42 4.06 -22.32
N PHE A 218 15.23 3.67 -22.79
CA PHE A 218 14.93 3.38 -24.21
C PHE A 218 15.59 4.36 -25.20
N GLN A 219 15.50 5.66 -24.93
CA GLN A 219 16.15 6.67 -25.76
C GLN A 219 17.69 6.60 -25.73
N GLY A 220 18.30 6.32 -24.57
CA GLY A 220 19.73 6.07 -24.45
C GLY A 220 20.18 4.78 -25.14
N LEU A 221 19.31 3.75 -25.18
CA LEU A 221 19.55 2.54 -25.95
C LEU A 221 19.50 2.82 -27.45
N CYS A 222 18.51 3.58 -27.93
CA CYS A 222 18.44 3.99 -29.34
C CYS A 222 19.67 4.82 -29.73
N ILE A 223 20.03 5.84 -28.93
CA ILE A 223 21.21 6.68 -29.22
C ILE A 223 22.49 5.84 -29.24
N ASN A 224 22.68 4.96 -28.26
CA ASN A 224 23.87 4.11 -28.20
C ASN A 224 23.92 3.04 -29.30
N GLU A 225 22.77 2.49 -29.72
CA GLU A 225 22.70 1.48 -30.77
C GLU A 225 22.94 2.09 -32.15
N PHE A 226 22.32 3.23 -32.45
CA PHE A 226 22.40 3.82 -33.79
C PHE A 226 23.61 4.75 -34.00
N SER A 227 24.23 5.28 -32.93
CA SER A 227 25.40 6.16 -33.08
C SER A 227 26.58 5.44 -33.72
N GLY A 228 27.09 5.98 -34.83
CA GLY A 228 28.26 5.46 -35.55
C GLY A 228 28.03 4.22 -36.41
N LEU A 229 26.79 3.72 -36.53
CA LEU A 229 26.48 2.63 -37.47
C LEU A 229 26.32 3.15 -38.90
N GLN A 230 26.95 2.44 -39.83
CA GLN A 230 26.75 2.57 -41.27
C GLN A 230 25.98 1.36 -41.80
N PHE A 231 25.00 1.62 -42.64
CA PHE A 231 24.11 0.61 -43.22
C PHE A 231 24.40 0.43 -44.71
N ASP A 232 24.20 -0.79 -45.22
CA ASP A 232 24.43 -1.11 -46.63
C ASP A 232 23.38 -0.41 -47.51
N HIS A 233 23.84 0.19 -48.60
CA HIS A 233 23.03 1.02 -49.50
C HIS A 233 22.66 0.27 -50.78
N GLN A 234 21.37 0.23 -51.12
CA GLN A 234 20.89 -0.29 -52.41
C GLN A 234 20.13 0.76 -53.26
N ASN A 235 19.44 1.73 -52.64
CA ASN A 235 18.72 2.80 -53.36
C ASN A 235 18.96 4.20 -52.78
N SER A 236 18.96 5.24 -53.63
CA SER A 236 19.25 6.64 -53.25
C SER A 236 18.39 7.25 -52.12
N PHE A 237 17.26 6.63 -51.74
CA PHE A 237 16.39 7.08 -50.65
C PHE A 237 16.61 6.34 -49.31
N ASP A 238 17.56 5.40 -49.25
CA ASP A 238 17.86 4.61 -48.05
C ASP A 238 18.65 5.39 -47.00
N ILE A 239 18.48 5.00 -45.73
CA ILE A 239 19.15 5.61 -44.58
C ILE A 239 20.62 5.18 -44.60
N GLN A 240 21.55 6.11 -44.68
CA GLN A 240 22.98 5.81 -44.81
C GLN A 240 23.69 5.75 -43.45
N THR A 241 23.21 6.53 -42.50
CA THR A 241 23.88 6.72 -41.20
C THR A 241 22.88 6.55 -40.07
N GLY A 242 23.27 5.94 -38.96
CA GLY A 242 22.39 5.81 -37.80
C GLY A 242 21.95 7.15 -37.19
N ASP A 243 22.67 8.24 -37.42
CA ASP A 243 22.23 9.60 -37.05
C ASP A 243 20.97 10.04 -37.82
N GLN A 244 20.83 9.65 -39.10
CA GLN A 244 19.61 9.88 -39.88
C GLN A 244 18.42 9.03 -39.38
N ALA A 245 18.69 7.84 -38.83
CA ALA A 245 17.68 7.02 -38.17
C ALA A 245 17.22 7.66 -36.85
N LEU A 246 18.16 8.24 -36.09
CA LEU A 246 17.86 8.98 -34.87
C LEU A 246 17.07 10.25 -35.15
N ASP A 247 17.35 10.97 -36.23
CA ASP A 247 16.56 12.14 -36.66
C ASP A 247 15.11 11.77 -37.01
N ARG A 248 14.87 10.62 -37.65
CA ARG A 248 13.50 10.13 -37.91
C ARG A 248 12.73 9.77 -36.65
N LEU A 249 13.43 9.37 -35.59
CA LEU A 249 12.86 9.13 -34.26
C LEU A 249 12.77 10.41 -33.42
N SER A 250 13.08 11.59 -34.00
CA SER A 250 13.16 12.88 -33.32
C SER A 250 14.18 12.91 -32.17
N PHE A 251 15.21 12.06 -32.23
CA PHE A 251 16.23 11.91 -31.21
C PHE A 251 17.61 12.47 -31.58
N GLY A 252 17.86 12.87 -32.83
CA GLY A 252 19.22 13.19 -33.31
C GLY A 252 19.92 14.41 -32.67
N GLY A 253 19.20 15.24 -31.88
CA GLY A 253 19.81 16.31 -31.06
C GLY A 253 19.75 16.08 -29.54
N SER A 254 19.10 15.01 -29.08
CA SER A 254 18.78 14.85 -27.66
C SER A 254 19.92 14.17 -26.91
N ARG A 255 20.48 14.83 -25.89
CA ARG A 255 21.48 14.20 -25.02
C ARG A 255 20.80 13.34 -23.97
N ILE A 256 21.45 12.24 -23.57
CA ILE A 256 20.99 11.35 -22.48
C ILE A 256 20.63 12.14 -21.22
N ARG A 257 21.38 13.22 -20.93
CA ARG A 257 21.10 14.11 -19.79
C ARG A 257 19.70 14.71 -19.83
N ASP A 258 19.24 15.16 -21.00
CA ASP A 258 17.97 15.85 -21.15
C ASP A 258 16.79 14.87 -20.96
N THR A 259 17.01 13.61 -21.33
CA THR A 259 16.08 12.51 -21.05
C THR A 259 15.97 12.22 -19.54
N VAL A 260 17.10 12.18 -18.84
CA VAL A 260 17.15 11.94 -17.39
C VAL A 260 16.50 13.10 -16.64
N VAL A 261 16.75 14.33 -17.07
CA VAL A 261 16.09 15.53 -16.50
C VAL A 261 14.59 15.46 -16.74
N SER A 262 14.14 15.10 -17.95
CA SER A 262 12.71 14.99 -18.27
C SER A 262 12.03 13.89 -17.45
N GLN A 263 12.65 12.72 -17.34
CA GLN A 263 12.15 11.62 -16.50
C GLN A 263 12.12 12.00 -15.02
N SER A 264 13.15 12.70 -14.52
CA SER A 264 13.20 13.19 -13.15
C SER A 264 12.08 14.19 -12.86
N ARG A 265 11.79 15.11 -13.79
CA ARG A 265 10.68 16.06 -13.68
C ARG A 265 9.33 15.37 -13.64
N ILE A 266 9.11 14.39 -14.50
CA ILE A 266 7.87 13.58 -14.53
C ILE A 266 7.71 12.84 -13.21
N LEU A 267 8.77 12.19 -12.73
CA LEU A 267 8.77 11.45 -11.47
C LEU A 267 8.46 12.39 -10.29
N LEU A 268 9.12 13.54 -10.21
CA LEU A 268 8.89 14.55 -9.18
C LEU A 268 7.44 15.06 -9.22
N PHE A 269 6.90 15.32 -10.41
CA PHE A 269 5.51 15.75 -10.56
C PHE A 269 4.54 14.70 -10.01
N TRP A 270 4.65 13.44 -10.45
CA TRP A 270 3.77 12.36 -9.97
C TRP A 270 3.93 12.10 -8.48
N TYR A 271 5.13 12.25 -7.97
CA TYR A 271 5.41 12.05 -6.56
C TYR A 271 4.84 13.19 -5.70
N TYR A 272 4.96 14.43 -6.16
CA TYR A 272 4.37 15.60 -5.51
C TYR A 272 2.84 15.54 -5.53
N THR A 273 2.23 15.17 -6.65
CA THR A 273 0.78 15.00 -6.75
C THR A 273 0.30 13.90 -5.81
N THR A 274 1.01 12.78 -5.74
CA THR A 274 0.72 11.68 -4.78
C THR A 274 0.83 12.14 -3.34
N TYR A 275 1.88 12.90 -3.01
CA TYR A 275 2.07 13.48 -1.67
C TYR A 275 0.90 14.40 -1.28
N LEU A 276 0.53 15.34 -2.17
CA LEU A 276 -0.60 16.25 -1.95
C LEU A 276 -1.92 15.51 -1.81
N MET A 277 -2.15 14.50 -2.66
CA MET A 277 -3.38 13.70 -2.62
C MET A 277 -3.50 12.96 -1.29
N LEU A 278 -2.40 12.37 -0.81
CA LEU A 278 -2.36 11.69 0.49
C LEU A 278 -2.50 12.68 1.65
N GLU A 279 -1.94 13.89 1.56
CA GLU A 279 -2.06 14.91 2.60
C GLU A 279 -3.49 15.47 2.72
N LYS A 280 -4.18 15.63 1.59
CA LYS A 280 -5.59 16.04 1.55
C LYS A 280 -6.54 14.91 1.99
N ASN A 281 -6.25 13.67 1.60
CA ASN A 281 -7.03 12.49 1.99
C ASN A 281 -6.50 11.87 3.28
N LYS A 282 -6.66 12.58 4.41
CA LYS A 282 -6.45 11.95 5.73
C LYS A 282 -7.59 10.95 5.97
N PRO A 283 -7.30 9.71 6.37
CA PRO A 283 -8.35 8.73 6.61
C PRO A 283 -9.19 9.20 7.82
N LYS A 284 -10.45 9.54 7.56
CA LYS A 284 -11.44 9.86 8.59
C LYS A 284 -11.97 8.53 9.14
N TYR A 285 -11.39 8.05 10.22
CA TYR A 285 -12.03 6.99 11.00
C TYR A 285 -13.00 7.66 11.96
N GLN A 286 -14.21 7.10 12.08
CA GLN A 286 -15.15 7.51 13.11
C GLN A 286 -14.44 7.30 14.46
N GLN A 287 -14.19 8.40 15.18
CA GLN A 287 -13.76 8.27 16.56
C GLN A 287 -14.95 7.67 17.33
N LEU A 288 -14.70 6.64 18.14
CA LEU A 288 -15.67 6.18 19.12
C LEU A 288 -15.83 7.33 20.11
N GLU A 289 -16.87 8.15 19.92
CA GLU A 289 -17.24 9.15 20.92
C GLU A 289 -17.74 8.41 22.16
N PRO A 290 -17.33 8.83 23.37
CA PRO A 290 -17.95 8.32 24.58
C PRO A 290 -19.44 8.68 24.53
N PRO A 291 -20.34 7.81 25.06
CA PRO A 291 -21.76 8.10 25.08
C PRO A 291 -22.02 9.48 25.72
N PRO A 292 -22.97 10.27 25.19
CA PRO A 292 -23.34 11.56 25.77
C PRO A 292 -23.66 11.38 27.26
N ARG A 293 -23.16 12.29 28.11
CA ARG A 293 -23.36 12.21 29.57
C ARG A 293 -24.85 12.17 29.96
N ASP A 294 -25.74 12.68 29.11
CA ASP A 294 -27.18 12.66 29.33
C ASP A 294 -27.79 11.24 29.22
N GLN A 295 -27.20 10.34 28.43
CA GLN A 295 -27.62 8.92 28.34
C GLN A 295 -27.15 8.08 29.53
N LEU A 296 -26.25 8.60 30.37
CA LEU A 296 -25.89 7.99 31.65
C LEU A 296 -26.87 8.39 32.78
N GLN A 297 -27.81 9.31 32.53
CA GLN A 297 -28.75 9.81 33.54
C GLN A 297 -30.23 9.71 33.17
N THR A 298 -30.58 9.35 31.93
CA THR A 298 -31.97 9.15 31.54
C THR A 298 -32.25 7.67 31.23
N PRO A 299 -33.24 7.03 31.87
CA PRO A 299 -33.67 5.70 31.49
C PRO A 299 -34.17 5.72 30.03
N PRO A 300 -34.01 4.62 29.27
CA PRO A 300 -34.43 4.56 27.88
C PRO A 300 -35.95 4.84 27.79
N LYS A 301 -36.33 5.75 26.89
CA LYS A 301 -37.74 5.96 26.53
C LYS A 301 -38.32 4.64 26.02
N PRO A 302 -39.52 4.21 26.48
CA PRO A 302 -40.20 3.06 25.92
C PRO A 302 -40.36 3.25 24.40
N ALA A 303 -40.02 2.23 23.62
CA ALA A 303 -40.28 2.24 22.19
C ALA A 303 -41.80 2.37 21.97
N GLU A 304 -42.21 3.34 21.16
CA GLU A 304 -43.59 3.41 20.68
C GLU A 304 -43.92 2.09 19.96
N PRO A 305 -45.04 1.44 20.29
CA PRO A 305 -45.43 0.20 19.62
C PRO A 305 -45.68 0.50 18.14
N LEU A 306 -45.05 -0.29 17.26
CA LEU A 306 -45.42 -0.36 15.85
C LEU A 306 -46.92 -0.68 15.77
N GLU A 307 -47.69 0.23 15.19
CA GLU A 307 -49.07 -0.05 14.79
C GLU A 307 -49.06 -1.29 13.88
N SER A 308 -49.67 -2.36 14.38
CA SER A 308 -49.94 -3.56 13.61
C SER A 308 -50.93 -3.21 12.49
N GLU A 309 -50.49 -3.29 11.24
CA GLU A 309 -51.42 -3.35 10.10
C GLU A 309 -52.36 -4.54 10.30
N THR A 310 -53.62 -4.22 10.57
CA THR A 310 -54.74 -5.15 10.62
C THR A 310 -54.91 -5.80 9.25
N GLU A 311 -54.57 -7.09 9.11
CA GLU A 311 -55.17 -7.95 8.10
C GLU A 311 -56.63 -8.19 8.49
N GLU A 312 -57.56 -7.63 7.70
CA GLU A 312 -58.96 -8.06 7.67
C GLU A 312 -59.17 -9.11 6.55
N PRO A 313 -60.15 -10.01 6.69
CA PRO A 313 -60.24 -11.31 6.01
C PRO A 313 -60.63 -11.29 4.53
#